data_AF-T1KLP0-F1
#
_entry.id   AF-T1KLP0-F1
#
_cell.length_a   1.000
_cell.length_b   1.000
_cell.length_c   1.000
_cell.angle_alpha   90.00
_cell.angle_beta   90.00
_cell.angle_gamma   90.00
#
_symmetry.space_group_name_H-M   'P 1'
#
loop_
_entity.id
_entity.type
_entity.pdbx_description
1 polymer ?
#
loop_
_entity_poly.entity_id
_entity_poly.type
_entity_poly.pdbx_seq_one_letter_code
_entity_poly.pdbx_strand_id
1 'polypeptide(L)'
;MCTLKVRATIFILISMFVIQAFSSSMNIHLYKRSFKSACDVKYDSSLYARCDRVCEDCLEIYKDVDIHAGCKSNCFNNSFFVKCAETVLPESDANSLIQKAKDHSKVN
;
A
#
# COMPACT_ATOMS: atom_id res chain seq x y z
N MET A 1 22.89 -5.94 -48.05
CA MET A 1 23.07 -6.52 -46.69
C MET A 1 22.88 -5.51 -45.55
N CYS A 2 22.96 -4.18 -45.75
CA CYS A 2 22.90 -3.19 -44.66
C CYS A 2 21.48 -2.80 -44.21
N THR A 3 20.47 -2.80 -45.10
CA THR A 3 19.10 -2.32 -44.79
C THR A 3 18.30 -3.26 -43.88
N LEU A 4 18.58 -4.57 -43.93
CA LEU A 4 17.90 -5.58 -43.11
C LEU A 4 18.37 -5.56 -41.65
N LYS A 5 19.66 -5.33 -41.41
CA LYS A 5 20.26 -5.17 -40.07
C LYS A 5 19.72 -3.92 -39.37
N VAL A 6 19.58 -2.82 -40.10
CA VAL A 6 19.02 -1.55 -39.59
C VAL A 6 17.54 -1.71 -39.21
N ARG A 7 16.77 -2.45 -40.00
CA ARG A 7 15.36 -2.68 -39.70
C ARG A 7 15.17 -3.56 -38.47
N ALA A 8 16.02 -4.57 -38.29
CA ALA A 8 16.03 -5.40 -37.08
C ALA A 8 16.44 -4.59 -35.84
N THR A 9 17.45 -3.73 -35.93
CA THR A 9 17.87 -2.89 -34.79
C THR A 9 16.81 -1.88 -34.40
N ILE A 10 16.09 -1.29 -35.35
CA ILE A 10 15.00 -0.34 -35.08
C ILE A 10 13.85 -1.05 -34.35
N PHE A 11 13.46 -2.25 -34.79
CA PHE A 11 12.42 -3.05 -34.11
C PHE A 11 12.81 -3.43 -32.67
N ILE A 12 14.08 -3.74 -32.42
CA ILE A 12 14.59 -4.06 -31.07
C ILE A 12 14.56 -2.83 -30.16
N LEU A 13 14.94 -1.66 -30.67
CA LEU A 13 14.90 -0.41 -29.89
C LEU A 13 13.46 0.01 -29.55
N ILE A 14 12.54 -0.16 -30.50
CA ILE A 14 11.11 0.13 -30.28
C ILE A 14 10.52 -0.84 -29.24
N SER A 15 10.88 -2.13 -29.27
CA SER A 15 10.37 -3.09 -28.29
C SER A 15 10.89 -2.80 -26.87
N MET A 16 12.16 -2.43 -26.71
CA MET A 16 12.70 -2.04 -25.41
C MET A 16 12.01 -0.80 -24.83
N PHE A 17 11.71 0.20 -25.67
CA PHE A 17 11.03 1.42 -25.24
C PHE A 17 9.60 1.15 -24.73
N VAL A 18 8.89 0.20 -25.36
CA VAL A 18 7.55 -0.25 -24.92
C VAL A 18 7.62 -1.03 -23.60
N ILE A 19 8.63 -1.87 -23.39
CA ILE A 19 8.81 -2.63 -22.14
C ILE A 19 9.10 -1.71 -20.94
N GLN A 20 9.84 -0.63 -21.16
CA GLN A 20 10.20 0.32 -20.11
C GLN A 20 9.00 1.16 -19.63
N ALA A 21 8.07 1.50 -20.53
CA ALA A 21 6.82 2.17 -20.17
C ALA A 21 5.86 1.26 -19.37
N PHE A 22 5.88 -0.05 -19.61
CA PHE A 22 5.03 -1.03 -18.92
C PHE A 22 5.54 -1.41 -17.53
N SER A 23 6.85 -1.31 -17.29
CA SER A 23 7.49 -1.69 -16.03
C SER A 23 7.15 -0.76 -14.86
N SER A 24 6.64 0.45 -15.14
CA SER A 24 6.23 1.42 -14.12
C SER A 24 4.96 1.04 -13.34
N SER A 25 4.27 -0.05 -13.70
CA SER A 25 2.99 -0.46 -13.11
C SER A 25 3.04 -1.77 -12.30
N MET A 26 4.22 -2.31 -12.00
CA MET A 26 4.34 -3.45 -11.06
C MET A 26 5.28 -3.12 -9.90
N ASN A 27 4.80 -2.32 -8.96
CA ASN A 27 5.23 -2.46 -7.58
C ASN A 27 4.66 -3.78 -7.06
N ILE A 28 5.44 -4.86 -7.19
CA ILE A 28 5.09 -6.16 -6.65
C ILE A 28 5.04 -6.01 -5.13
N HIS A 29 3.82 -5.84 -4.61
CA HIS A 29 3.48 -5.69 -3.21
C HIS A 29 3.57 -7.06 -2.50
N LEU A 30 4.74 -7.72 -2.57
CA LEU A 30 5.04 -8.95 -1.84
C LEU A 30 5.63 -8.64 -0.46
N TYR A 31 5.01 -7.72 0.28
CA TYR A 31 5.05 -7.74 1.74
C TYR A 31 3.91 -8.64 2.24
N LYS A 32 4.02 -9.94 1.97
CA LYS A 32 3.16 -10.96 2.61
C LYS A 32 4.01 -11.93 3.41
N ARG A 33 4.86 -11.40 4.30
CA ARG A 33 5.25 -12.20 5.46
C ARG A 33 4.10 -12.13 6.43
N SER A 34 3.46 -13.28 6.59
CA SER A 34 2.43 -13.58 7.58
C SER A 34 2.99 -13.37 8.99
N PHE A 35 3.15 -12.13 9.43
CA PHE A 35 3.22 -11.81 10.85
C PHE A 35 1.77 -11.86 11.32
N LYS A 36 1.46 -12.87 12.13
CA LYS A 36 0.21 -13.00 12.88
C LYS A 36 -0.20 -11.58 13.29
N SER A 37 -1.29 -11.07 12.72
CA SER A 37 -1.77 -9.73 13.01
C SER A 37 -1.83 -9.63 14.53
N ALA A 38 -1.11 -8.67 15.11
CA ALA A 38 -1.16 -8.44 16.56
C ALA A 38 -2.58 -8.10 17.04
N CYS A 39 -3.47 -7.85 16.08
CA CYS A 39 -4.92 -7.79 16.22
C CYS A 39 -5.49 -9.18 16.13
N ASP A 40 -5.93 -9.63 17.28
CA ASP A 40 -6.46 -10.96 17.52
C ASP A 40 -7.61 -11.33 16.57
N VAL A 41 -7.95 -12.61 16.56
CA VAL A 41 -8.88 -13.33 15.66
C VAL A 41 -10.30 -12.71 15.51
N LYS A 42 -10.64 -11.67 16.29
CA LYS A 42 -11.94 -10.97 16.27
C LYS A 42 -11.98 -9.69 15.44
N TYR A 43 -10.87 -9.23 14.86
CA TYR A 43 -10.93 -8.07 13.97
C TYR A 43 -11.59 -8.49 12.65
N ASP A 44 -12.64 -7.78 12.21
CA ASP A 44 -13.30 -8.06 10.95
C ASP A 44 -12.29 -7.97 9.81
N SER A 45 -12.12 -9.05 9.04
CA SER A 45 -11.15 -9.13 7.95
C SER A 45 -11.32 -7.98 6.94
N SER A 46 -12.57 -7.54 6.72
CA SER A 46 -12.87 -6.43 5.82
C SER A 46 -12.42 -5.07 6.38
N LEU A 47 -12.57 -4.86 7.69
CA LEU A 47 -12.08 -3.66 8.36
C LEU A 47 -10.54 -3.66 8.39
N TYR A 48 -9.93 -4.82 8.64
CA TYR A 48 -8.47 -4.95 8.68
C TYR A 48 -7.89 -4.58 7.33
N ALA A 49 -8.40 -5.16 6.26
CA ALA A 49 -7.93 -4.87 4.90
C ALA A 49 -8.09 -3.38 4.52
N ARG A 50 -9.12 -2.71 5.04
CA ARG A 50 -9.29 -1.26 4.83
C ARG A 50 -8.22 -0.45 5.57
N CYS A 51 -7.98 -0.74 6.84
CA CYS A 51 -6.94 -0.08 7.62
C CYS A 51 -5.54 -0.37 7.07
N ASP A 52 -5.29 -1.60 6.63
CA ASP A 52 -4.04 -2.05 6.02
C ASP A 52 -3.71 -1.24 4.76
N ARG A 53 -4.69 -1.08 3.86
CA ARG A 53 -4.52 -0.22 2.66
C ARG A 53 -4.20 1.23 3.00
N VAL A 54 -4.84 1.81 4.00
CA VAL A 54 -4.51 3.18 4.45
C VAL A 54 -3.04 3.28 4.89
N CYS A 55 -2.53 2.27 5.61
CA CYS A 55 -1.13 2.26 6.03
C CYS A 55 -0.16 2.13 4.84
N GLU A 56 -0.50 1.32 3.82
CA GLU A 56 0.32 1.17 2.60
C GLU A 56 0.30 2.45 1.75
N ASP A 57 -0.88 3.06 1.56
CA ASP A 57 -1.02 4.33 0.83
C ASP A 57 -0.25 5.46 1.55
N CYS A 58 -0.26 5.44 2.89
CA CYS A 58 0.52 6.38 3.70
C CYS A 58 2.04 6.15 3.56
N LEU A 59 2.48 4.90 3.45
CA LEU A 59 3.89 4.56 3.23
C LEU A 59 4.40 5.15 1.91
N GLU A 60 3.61 5.12 0.83
CA GLU A 60 3.98 5.71 -0.46
C GLU A 60 4.19 7.24 -0.36
N ILE A 61 3.41 7.91 0.50
CA ILE A 61 3.49 9.36 0.71
C ILE A 61 4.73 9.74 1.53
N TYR A 62 4.92 9.10 2.69
CA TYR A 62 5.98 9.49 3.63
C TYR A 62 7.33 8.81 3.33
N LYS A 63 7.33 7.72 2.56
CA LYS A 63 8.52 6.94 2.17
C LYS A 63 9.37 6.46 3.35
N ASP A 64 8.72 6.24 4.50
CA ASP A 64 9.34 5.85 5.76
C ASP A 64 8.72 4.54 6.29
N VAL A 65 9.57 3.53 6.46
CA VAL A 65 9.17 2.18 6.89
C VAL A 65 8.73 2.17 8.36
N ASP A 66 9.25 3.08 9.19
CA ASP A 66 8.88 3.17 10.60
C ASP A 66 7.45 3.69 10.76
N ILE A 67 6.98 4.55 9.83
CA ILE A 67 5.58 5.00 9.78
C ILE A 67 4.64 3.83 9.48
N HIS A 68 5.03 2.95 8.56
CA HIS A 68 4.22 1.79 8.19
C HIS A 68 4.10 0.78 9.34
N ALA A 69 5.22 0.46 9.99
CA ALA A 69 5.21 -0.40 11.19
C ALA A 69 4.43 0.24 12.35
N GLY A 70 4.61 1.56 12.56
CA GLY A 70 3.86 2.34 13.55
C GLY A 70 2.36 2.39 13.27
N CYS A 71 1.96 2.49 12.01
CA CYS A 71 0.55 2.56 11.60
C CYS A 71 -0.22 1.29 11.99
N LYS A 72 0.37 0.12 11.80
CA LYS A 72 -0.23 -1.19 12.15
C LYS A 72 -0.08 -1.54 13.64
N SER A 73 0.69 -0.77 14.40
CA SER A 73 0.90 -1.01 15.83
C SER A 73 -0.38 -0.83 16.65
N ASN A 74 -0.48 -1.54 17.78
CA ASN A 74 -1.61 -1.45 18.71
C ASN A 74 -2.98 -1.50 18.02
N CYS A 75 -3.12 -2.30 16.96
CA CYS A 75 -4.35 -2.45 16.20
C CYS A 75 -4.96 -1.17 15.66
N PHE A 76 -4.11 -0.37 15.02
CA PHE A 76 -4.51 0.90 14.42
C PHE A 76 -5.00 1.93 15.46
N ASN A 77 -4.91 1.62 16.76
CA ASN A 77 -5.19 2.52 17.87
C ASN A 77 -3.90 3.26 18.28
N ASN A 78 -3.40 4.05 17.35
CA ASN A 78 -2.22 4.88 17.52
C ASN A 78 -2.38 6.18 16.71
N SER A 79 -1.53 7.17 16.97
CA SER A 79 -1.60 8.47 16.30
C SER A 79 -1.12 8.44 14.84
N PHE A 80 -0.29 7.46 14.45
CA PHE A 80 0.17 7.30 13.07
C PHE A 80 -1.00 6.94 12.16
N PHE A 81 -1.83 5.98 12.58
CA PHE A 81 -3.01 5.58 11.81
C PHE A 81 -4.00 6.74 11.61
N VAL A 82 -4.26 7.54 12.64
CA VAL A 82 -5.15 8.71 12.54
C VAL A 82 -4.64 9.70 11.48
N LYS A 83 -3.36 10.08 11.57
CA LYS A 83 -2.75 10.99 10.59
C LYS A 83 -2.74 10.42 9.18
N CYS A 84 -2.43 9.13 9.04
CA CYS A 84 -2.46 8.45 7.75
C CYS A 84 -3.87 8.44 7.14
N ALA A 85 -4.90 8.12 7.93
CA ALA A 85 -6.27 8.11 7.47
C ALA A 85 -6.73 9.52 7.04
N GLU A 86 -6.41 10.55 7.80
CA GLU A 86 -6.70 11.96 7.46
C GLU A 86 -5.94 12.46 6.22
N THR A 87 -4.76 11.89 5.94
CA THR A 87 -3.95 12.26 4.76
C THR A 87 -4.45 11.58 3.49
N VAL A 88 -4.83 10.30 3.58
CA VAL A 88 -5.15 9.46 2.42
C VAL A 88 -6.63 9.54 2.04
N LEU A 89 -7.53 9.75 3.00
CA LEU A 89 -8.97 9.70 2.81
C LEU A 89 -9.63 11.08 3.01
N PRO A 90 -10.81 11.32 2.40
CA PRO A 90 -11.66 12.44 2.77
C PRO A 90 -12.02 12.42 4.27
N GLU A 91 -12.20 13.59 4.87
CA GLU A 91 -12.44 13.74 6.33
C GLU A 91 -13.63 12.91 6.84
N SER A 92 -14.72 12.84 6.09
CA SER A 92 -15.90 12.02 6.44
C SER A 92 -15.55 10.53 6.58
N ASP A 93 -14.77 10.03 5.64
CA ASP A 93 -14.44 8.63 5.50
C ASP A 93 -13.35 8.25 6.49
N ALA A 94 -12.34 9.11 6.64
CA ALA A 94 -11.29 9.01 7.65
C ALA A 94 -11.90 8.90 9.05
N ASN A 95 -12.78 9.83 9.42
CA ASN A 95 -13.44 9.82 10.73
C ASN A 95 -14.24 8.54 10.95
N SER A 96 -15.02 8.09 9.95
CA SER A 96 -15.80 6.86 10.07
C SER A 96 -14.93 5.62 10.26
N LEU A 97 -13.77 5.55 9.58
CA LEU A 97 -12.83 4.44 9.66
C LEU A 97 -12.07 4.46 10.99
N ILE A 98 -11.64 5.63 11.44
CA ILE A 98 -10.96 5.83 12.72
C ILE A 98 -11.86 5.41 13.90
N GLN A 99 -13.14 5.77 13.88
CA GLN A 99 -14.08 5.35 14.92
C GLN A 99 -14.24 3.83 14.95
N LYS A 100 -14.48 3.20 13.79
CA LYS A 100 -14.60 1.74 13.68
C LYS A 100 -13.33 1.03 14.15
N ALA A 101 -12.15 1.51 13.76
CA ALA A 101 -10.88 0.93 14.21
C ALA A 101 -10.72 1.03 15.74
N LYS A 102 -11.07 2.17 16.34
CA LYS A 102 -11.02 2.39 17.79
C LYS A 102 -12.00 1.49 18.55
N ASP A 103 -13.22 1.33 18.06
CA ASP A 103 -14.25 0.50 18.70
C ASP A 103 -13.79 -0.96 18.77
N HIS A 104 -13.20 -1.47 17.70
CA HIS A 104 -12.69 -2.83 17.64
C HIS A 104 -11.37 -3.02 18.41
N SER A 105 -10.58 -1.97 18.60
CA SER A 105 -9.36 -2.03 19.41
C SER A 105 -9.62 -2.06 20.91
N LYS A 106 -10.73 -1.51 21.42
CA LYS A 106 -11.05 -1.48 22.87
C LYS A 106 -11.61 -2.79 23.42
N VAL A 107 -12.00 -3.71 22.54
CA VAL A 107 -12.60 -5.01 22.92
C VAL A 107 -11.52 -6.06 23.23
N ASN A 108 -10.24 -5.70 23.09
CA ASN A 108 -9.06 -6.53 23.43
C ASN A 108 -8.28 -5.95 24.62
#